data_AF-A0A484N7Y0-F1
#
_entry.id   AF-A0A484N7Y0-F1
#
_cell.length_a   1.000
_cell.length_b   1.000
_cell.length_c   1.000
_cell.angle_alpha   90.00
_cell.angle_beta   90.00
_cell.angle_gamma   90.00
#
_symmetry.space_group_name_H-M   'P 1'
#
loop_
_entity.id
_entity.type
_entity.pdbx_description
1 polymer ?
#
loop_
_entity_poly.entity_id
_entity_poly.type
_entity_poly.pdbx_seq_one_letter_code
_entity_poly.pdbx_strand_id
1 'polypeptide(L)'
;MTTADDGIGRAISDRNCGRRDTTTELLRSDRHNFGHCVLPMASLQESLNRFNKRQEKCQSTLTSIAEANKAGSSRATHPKMSASSTANAKSSATVVTFSNDTERLQHINSIRKAPVGAQMKRVIDLLLDTRKAYTEAQINEQCHVDMNANKAVFDSLRNNPKVHYDGKQFSYKSKHDVKNKDQLYRLIRKFVEGIAIIDLKDAYPTVMEDLQSLKAEGHVWLLSNFVDSQEDIAYPNKADVRIKVDDDLKQVFREVELPRDMLDIEKDLQKNGMKHATNTAKRRAMAQVHGISSKPKTKKKKQEISKRAKLTNTHLLELFDHLKSSGS
;
A
#
# COMPACT_ATOMS: atom_id res chain seq x y z
N MET A 1 -72.47 -6.85 22.73
CA MET A 1 -73.07 -7.30 21.45
C MET A 1 -71.92 -7.35 20.44
N THR A 2 -71.24 -8.51 20.35
CA THR A 2 -71.23 -9.46 19.20
C THR A 2 -70.53 -8.84 17.98
N THR A 3 -69.44 -9.34 17.38
CA THR A 3 -68.91 -10.69 17.01
C THR A 3 -67.42 -10.53 16.58
N ALA A 4 -66.46 -11.42 16.90
CA ALA A 4 -66.00 -12.65 16.16
C ALA A 4 -65.49 -12.38 14.73
N ASP A 5 -64.49 -13.01 14.09
CA ASP A 5 -63.40 -13.98 14.36
C ASP A 5 -62.51 -14.01 13.08
N ASP A 6 -61.53 -14.91 13.01
CA ASP A 6 -60.72 -15.37 11.86
C ASP A 6 -59.39 -14.67 11.52
N GLY A 7 -58.32 -15.32 11.99
CA GLY A 7 -56.97 -15.21 11.43
C GLY A 7 -56.65 -16.33 10.45
N ILE A 8 -55.50 -16.24 9.76
CA ILE A 8 -54.77 -17.36 9.14
C ILE A 8 -53.27 -17.03 9.19
N GLY A 9 -52.51 -17.88 9.87
CA GLY A 9 -51.05 -17.92 9.82
C GLY A 9 -50.55 -18.79 8.67
N ARG A 10 -49.33 -18.52 8.18
CA ARG A 10 -48.61 -19.38 7.23
C ARG A 10 -47.23 -19.73 7.79
N ALA A 11 -47.04 -21.03 8.03
CA ALA A 11 -45.78 -21.67 8.37
C ALA A 11 -45.16 -22.36 7.13
N ILE A 12 -43.84 -22.22 7.01
CA ILE A 12 -42.80 -23.25 6.76
C ILE A 12 -43.17 -24.46 5.90
N SER A 13 -42.35 -24.75 4.88
CA SER A 13 -42.01 -26.12 4.47
C SER A 13 -40.72 -26.17 3.63
N ASP A 14 -39.67 -26.72 4.27
CA ASP A 14 -38.45 -27.24 3.65
C ASP A 14 -38.75 -28.37 2.65
N ARG A 15 -37.96 -28.47 1.59
CA ARG A 15 -37.92 -29.65 0.71
C ARG A 15 -36.52 -30.24 0.71
N ASN A 16 -36.44 -31.48 1.19
CA ASN A 16 -35.33 -32.39 1.01
C ASN A 16 -35.89 -33.70 0.42
N CYS A 17 -35.38 -34.14 -0.74
CA CYS A 17 -35.51 -35.49 -1.31
C CYS A 17 -34.76 -35.48 -2.66
N GLY A 18 -33.92 -36.41 -3.10
CA GLY A 18 -33.54 -37.72 -2.57
C GLY A 18 -32.56 -38.38 -3.57
N ARG A 19 -31.77 -39.32 -3.05
CA ARG A 19 -30.85 -40.25 -3.74
C ARG A 19 -31.47 -40.95 -4.96
N ARG A 20 -30.62 -41.29 -5.94
CA ARG A 20 -30.68 -42.57 -6.69
C ARG A 20 -29.30 -42.92 -7.27
N ASP A 21 -28.79 -44.08 -6.87
CA ASP A 21 -27.67 -44.81 -7.47
C ASP A 21 -28.19 -45.65 -8.66
N THR A 22 -27.41 -45.77 -9.74
CA THR A 22 -27.39 -46.94 -10.64
C THR A 22 -26.07 -47.04 -11.42
N THR A 23 -25.67 -48.29 -11.65
CA THR A 23 -24.36 -48.86 -11.96
C THR A 23 -24.17 -49.16 -13.48
N THR A 24 -22.91 -49.43 -13.90
CA THR A 24 -22.45 -50.23 -15.09
C THR A 24 -22.63 -49.61 -16.49
N GLU A 25 -21.75 -49.65 -17.50
CA GLU A 25 -20.68 -50.53 -18.03
C GLU A 25 -19.71 -49.70 -18.93
N LEU A 26 -18.36 -49.85 -18.91
CA LEU A 26 -17.46 -50.78 -19.65
C LEU A 26 -17.03 -50.33 -21.08
N LEU A 27 -15.74 -49.92 -21.25
CA LEU A 27 -14.74 -50.55 -22.16
C LEU A 27 -13.52 -49.65 -22.52
N ARG A 28 -12.33 -50.22 -22.28
CA ARG A 28 -11.02 -50.11 -23.00
C ARG A 28 -10.35 -48.74 -23.10
N SER A 29 -9.03 -48.60 -23.15
CA SER A 29 -7.80 -49.37 -22.91
C SER A 29 -6.72 -48.33 -23.15
N ASP A 30 -5.70 -48.22 -22.30
CA ASP A 30 -4.31 -48.25 -22.76
C ASP A 30 -3.34 -48.12 -21.59
N ARG A 31 -2.43 -49.10 -21.55
CA ARG A 31 -1.26 -49.17 -20.69
C ARG A 31 -0.32 -48.02 -21.06
N HIS A 32 0.43 -47.48 -20.11
CA HIS A 32 1.90 -47.44 -20.16
C HIS A 32 2.49 -47.22 -18.76
N ASN A 33 3.60 -47.90 -18.58
CA ASN A 33 4.28 -48.28 -17.36
C ASN A 33 5.37 -47.25 -17.01
N PHE A 34 5.38 -46.71 -15.79
CA PHE A 34 6.57 -46.06 -15.21
C PHE A 34 6.75 -46.57 -13.79
N GLY A 35 7.85 -47.28 -13.57
CA GLY A 35 8.23 -47.85 -12.30
C GLY A 35 8.98 -46.88 -11.38
N HIS A 36 9.04 -47.32 -10.12
CA HIS A 36 9.93 -46.92 -9.02
C HIS A 36 9.69 -45.61 -8.26
N CYS A 37 9.21 -45.74 -7.01
CA CYS A 37 10.01 -45.49 -5.79
C CYS A 37 9.19 -45.87 -4.54
N VAL A 38 9.29 -47.13 -4.10
CA VAL A 38 8.82 -47.53 -2.76
C VAL A 38 9.94 -47.19 -1.77
N LEU A 39 9.73 -46.12 -1.00
CA LEU A 39 10.57 -45.78 0.15
C LEU A 39 10.46 -46.86 1.24
N PRO A 40 11.56 -47.27 1.90
CA PRO A 40 11.51 -48.33 2.89
C PRO A 40 10.90 -47.81 4.20
N MET A 41 9.62 -48.13 4.43
CA MET A 41 8.90 -47.94 5.71
C MET A 41 9.67 -48.45 6.94
N ALA A 42 10.63 -49.36 6.76
CA ALA A 42 11.52 -49.85 7.81
C ALA A 42 12.42 -48.76 8.43
N SER A 43 12.88 -47.77 7.64
CA SER A 43 13.77 -46.70 8.12
C SER A 43 13.05 -45.70 9.04
N LEU A 44 11.76 -45.47 8.80
CA LEU A 44 10.94 -44.56 9.60
C LEU A 44 10.62 -45.20 10.97
N GLN A 45 10.26 -46.49 10.94
CA GLN A 45 9.95 -47.26 12.14
C GLN A 45 11.17 -47.35 13.07
N GLU A 46 12.36 -47.57 12.50
CA GLU A 46 13.60 -47.59 13.27
C GLU A 46 13.93 -46.23 13.90
N SER A 47 13.66 -45.13 13.18
CA SER A 47 13.86 -43.77 13.69
C SER A 47 12.90 -43.44 14.84
N LEU A 48 11.64 -43.86 14.75
CA LEU A 48 10.65 -43.73 15.83
C LEU A 48 11.04 -44.53 17.07
N ASN A 49 11.50 -45.77 16.89
CA ASN A 49 11.96 -46.60 18.00
C ASN A 49 13.18 -46.00 18.70
N ARG A 50 14.13 -45.44 17.94
CA ARG A 50 15.30 -44.73 18.49
C ARG A 50 14.89 -43.47 19.25
N PHE A 51 13.86 -42.76 18.78
CA PHE A 51 13.33 -41.58 19.46
C PHE A 51 12.64 -41.94 20.78
N ASN A 52 11.74 -42.94 20.78
CA ASN A 52 11.05 -43.41 21.98
C ASN A 52 12.05 -43.93 23.03
N LYS A 53 13.04 -44.71 22.60
CA LYS A 53 14.11 -45.20 23.49
C LYS A 53 14.96 -44.08 24.09
N ARG A 54 15.11 -42.95 23.39
CA ARG A 54 15.77 -41.75 23.94
C ARG A 54 14.87 -41.06 24.97
N GLN A 55 13.56 -40.95 24.71
CA GLN A 55 12.62 -40.38 25.67
C GLN A 55 12.57 -41.17 26.98
N GLU A 56 12.49 -42.51 26.91
CA GLU A 56 12.47 -43.37 28.09
C GLU A 56 13.74 -43.23 28.94
N LYS A 57 14.91 -43.12 28.31
CA LYS A 57 16.19 -42.88 29.01
C LYS A 57 16.21 -41.53 29.72
N CYS A 58 15.69 -40.47 29.09
CA CYS A 58 15.62 -39.16 29.74
C CYS A 58 14.68 -39.20 30.95
N GLN A 59 13.53 -39.88 30.84
CA GLN A 59 12.58 -40.01 31.94
C GLN A 59 13.17 -40.83 33.09
N SER A 60 13.83 -41.96 32.83
CA SER A 60 14.46 -42.76 33.89
C SER A 60 15.57 -41.99 34.61
N THR A 61 16.36 -41.19 33.89
CA THR A 61 17.41 -40.35 34.48
C THR A 61 16.81 -39.29 35.42
N LEU A 62 15.69 -38.67 35.03
CA LEU A 62 14.98 -37.70 35.88
C LEU A 62 14.38 -38.34 37.13
N THR A 63 13.82 -39.55 37.01
CA THR A 63 13.29 -40.30 38.16
C THR A 63 14.41 -40.69 39.12
N SER A 64 15.57 -41.17 38.62
CA SER A 64 16.72 -41.49 39.47
C SER A 64 17.31 -40.26 40.18
N ILE A 65 17.32 -39.09 39.55
CA ILE A 65 17.74 -37.82 40.20
C ILE A 65 16.73 -37.42 41.29
N ALA A 66 15.43 -37.58 41.04
CA ALA A 66 14.38 -37.30 42.02
C ALA A 66 14.44 -38.27 43.22
N GLU A 67 14.77 -39.54 42.99
CA GLU A 67 14.96 -40.55 44.03
C GLU A 67 16.24 -40.33 44.85
N ALA A 68 17.34 -39.93 44.21
CA ALA A 68 18.59 -39.57 44.89
C ALA A 68 18.40 -38.36 45.83
N ASN A 69 17.56 -37.39 45.44
CA ASN A 69 17.20 -36.25 46.29
C ASN A 69 16.22 -36.61 47.44
N LYS A 70 15.54 -37.76 47.38
CA LYS A 70 14.71 -38.28 48.49
C LYS A 70 15.50 -39.10 49.50
N ALA A 71 16.62 -39.71 49.11
CA ALA A 71 17.41 -40.60 49.97
C ALA A 71 18.55 -39.90 50.76
N GLY A 72 18.82 -38.62 50.51
CA GLY A 72 19.85 -37.84 51.20
C GLY A 72 19.32 -36.95 52.33
N SER A 73 18.84 -37.53 53.43
CA SER A 73 18.59 -36.78 54.67
C SER A 73 19.21 -37.47 55.88
N SER A 74 20.49 -37.18 56.13
CA SER A 74 21.07 -37.29 57.47
C SER A 74 22.13 -36.19 57.71
N ARG A 75 21.63 -35.12 58.34
CA ARG A 75 22.22 -34.40 59.48
C ARG A 75 23.71 -34.04 59.42
N ALA A 76 23.98 -32.74 59.30
CA ALA A 76 25.02 -32.07 60.09
C ALA A 76 24.58 -30.63 60.42
N THR A 77 24.82 -30.24 61.66
CA THR A 77 24.21 -29.12 62.38
C THR A 77 25.17 -27.93 62.60
N HIS A 78 24.58 -26.73 62.71
CA HIS A 78 25.03 -25.49 63.41
C HIS A 78 25.83 -24.41 62.64
N PRO A 79 25.76 -23.11 63.07
CA PRO A 79 24.67 -22.41 63.77
C PRO A 79 24.28 -21.04 63.16
N LYS A 80 23.17 -20.48 63.69
CA LYS A 80 22.58 -19.16 63.40
C LYS A 80 23.40 -17.98 63.97
N MET A 81 23.38 -16.84 63.27
CA MET A 81 23.28 -15.48 63.84
C MET A 81 22.36 -14.65 62.92
N SER A 82 21.14 -14.29 63.34
CA SER A 82 20.74 -13.04 64.01
C SER A 82 20.70 -11.81 63.09
N ALA A 83 19.50 -11.39 62.66
CA ALA A 83 18.97 -10.02 62.83
C ALA A 83 17.72 -9.75 61.95
N SER A 84 16.59 -9.57 62.63
CA SER A 84 15.52 -8.59 62.41
C SER A 84 15.30 -7.95 61.02
N SER A 85 14.16 -8.32 60.43
CA SER A 85 13.08 -7.44 59.91
C SER A 85 13.46 -6.11 59.25
N THR A 86 13.12 -5.95 57.98
CA THR A 86 12.30 -4.82 57.45
C THR A 86 11.70 -5.22 56.10
N ALA A 87 10.49 -4.73 55.85
CA ALA A 87 9.61 -4.90 54.70
C ALA A 87 10.27 -4.90 53.31
N ASN A 88 9.67 -5.60 52.35
CA ASN A 88 8.77 -4.99 51.35
C ASN A 88 8.62 -5.89 50.09
N ALA A 89 7.47 -5.75 49.43
CA ALA A 89 7.15 -6.18 48.07
C ALA A 89 7.06 -7.70 47.79
N LYS A 90 5.82 -8.20 47.85
CA LYS A 90 5.35 -9.31 47.03
C LYS A 90 5.52 -8.94 45.54
N SER A 91 6.62 -9.32 44.91
CA SER A 91 6.64 -9.52 43.46
C SER A 91 6.04 -10.90 43.21
N SER A 92 4.81 -10.95 42.72
CA SER A 92 4.19 -12.16 42.20
C SER A 92 5.08 -12.70 41.07
N ALA A 93 5.87 -13.72 41.37
CA ALA A 93 6.50 -14.55 40.36
C ALA A 93 5.35 -15.20 39.58
N THR A 94 5.06 -14.67 38.40
CA THR A 94 4.16 -15.31 37.45
C THR A 94 4.72 -16.71 37.19
N VAL A 95 3.91 -17.72 37.52
CA VAL A 95 4.16 -19.11 37.11
C VAL A 95 4.07 -19.13 35.59
N VAL A 96 5.19 -18.88 34.93
CA VAL A 96 5.29 -19.02 33.48
C VAL A 96 5.38 -20.52 33.18
N THR A 97 4.34 -21.03 32.54
CA THR A 97 4.28 -22.44 32.15
C THR A 97 5.28 -22.69 31.02
N PHE A 98 6.11 -23.73 31.16
CA PHE A 98 7.25 -24.06 30.26
C PHE A 98 6.90 -24.09 28.75
N SER A 99 5.64 -24.41 28.41
CA SER A 99 5.15 -24.38 27.04
C SER A 99 5.07 -22.97 26.45
N ASN A 100 4.63 -21.99 27.23
CA ASN A 100 4.49 -20.59 26.77
C ASN A 100 5.87 -19.95 26.54
N ASP A 101 6.85 -20.26 27.39
CA ASP A 101 8.23 -19.79 27.22
C ASP A 101 8.86 -20.33 25.93
N THR A 102 8.61 -21.60 25.60
CA THR A 102 9.14 -22.22 24.39
C THR A 102 8.58 -21.55 23.13
N GLU A 103 7.28 -21.30 23.09
CA GLU A 103 6.62 -20.62 21.95
C GLU A 103 7.07 -19.17 21.81
N ARG A 104 7.17 -18.43 22.92
CA ARG A 104 7.67 -17.04 22.92
C ARG A 104 9.10 -16.96 22.39
N LEU A 105 9.99 -17.85 22.84
CA LEU A 105 11.37 -17.91 22.37
C LEU A 105 11.46 -18.29 20.89
N GLN A 106 10.63 -19.22 20.42
CA GLN A 106 10.54 -19.57 19.00
C GLN A 106 10.09 -18.36 18.16
N HIS A 107 9.10 -17.60 18.63
CA HIS A 107 8.63 -16.39 17.97
C HIS A 107 9.75 -15.34 17.88
N ILE A 108 10.45 -15.08 18.97
CA ILE A 108 11.60 -14.16 19.01
C ILE A 108 12.69 -14.62 18.03
N ASN A 109 13.01 -15.92 18.03
CA ASN A 109 14.02 -16.47 17.13
C ASN A 109 13.61 -16.31 15.65
N SER A 110 12.33 -16.57 15.35
CA SER A 110 11.75 -16.37 14.01
C SER A 110 11.88 -14.91 13.56
N ILE A 111 11.59 -13.94 14.44
CA ILE A 111 11.77 -12.51 14.15
C ILE A 111 13.23 -12.19 13.86
N ARG A 112 14.17 -12.65 14.69
CA ARG A 112 15.60 -12.35 14.56
C ARG A 112 16.24 -12.98 13.34
N LYS A 113 15.74 -14.13 12.89
CA LYS A 113 16.18 -14.80 11.65
C LYS A 113 15.44 -14.32 10.41
N ALA A 114 14.40 -13.49 10.55
CA ALA A 114 13.68 -12.93 9.42
C ALA A 114 14.61 -12.07 8.55
N PRO A 115 14.34 -11.93 7.24
CA PRO A 115 15.11 -11.05 6.38
C PRO A 115 15.07 -9.60 6.88
N VAL A 116 16.13 -8.84 6.57
CA VAL A 116 16.30 -7.44 7.02
C VAL A 116 15.05 -6.60 6.77
N GLY A 117 14.47 -6.68 5.56
CA GLY A 117 13.25 -5.93 5.22
C GLY A 117 12.04 -6.25 6.11
N ALA A 118 11.88 -7.49 6.55
CA ALA A 118 10.79 -7.87 7.45
C ALA A 118 11.00 -7.34 8.87
N GLN A 119 12.25 -7.34 9.35
CA GLN A 119 12.59 -6.72 10.63
C GLN A 119 12.37 -5.21 10.59
N MET A 120 12.82 -4.54 9.51
CA MET A 120 12.58 -3.12 9.30
C MET A 120 11.10 -2.76 9.30
N LYS A 121 10.29 -3.52 8.55
CA LYS A 121 8.84 -3.29 8.48
C LYS A 121 8.21 -3.30 9.88
N ARG A 122 8.52 -4.31 10.71
CA ARG A 122 8.02 -4.36 12.09
C ARG A 122 8.37 -3.13 12.91
N VAL A 123 9.61 -2.65 12.79
CA VAL A 123 10.03 -1.43 13.51
C VAL A 123 9.27 -0.21 12.98
N ILE A 124 9.11 -0.07 11.67
CA ILE A 124 8.36 1.05 11.06
C ILE A 124 6.90 1.02 11.49
N ASP A 125 6.26 -0.15 11.50
CA ASP A 125 4.87 -0.32 11.93
C ASP A 125 4.72 0.10 13.41
N LEU A 126 5.66 -0.29 14.29
CA LEU A 126 5.68 0.16 15.69
C LEU A 126 5.78 1.69 15.81
N LEU A 127 6.70 2.31 15.05
CA LEU A 127 6.90 3.76 15.07
C LEU A 127 5.65 4.50 14.54
N LEU A 128 4.99 3.94 13.53
CA LEU A 128 3.77 4.48 12.94
C LEU A 128 2.60 4.42 13.93
N ASP A 129 2.41 3.30 14.61
CA ASP A 129 1.27 3.09 15.51
C ASP A 129 1.41 3.92 16.79
N THR A 130 2.61 3.96 17.36
CA THR A 130 2.84 4.62 18.66
C THR A 130 3.17 6.10 18.54
N ARG A 131 3.62 6.57 17.37
CA ARG A 131 4.04 7.95 17.09
C ARG A 131 5.07 8.51 18.07
N LYS A 132 5.87 7.63 18.67
CA LYS A 132 6.91 7.96 19.65
C LYS A 132 8.29 7.65 19.09
N ALA A 133 9.29 8.34 19.65
CA ALA A 133 10.68 8.04 19.39
C ALA A 133 11.13 6.90 20.32
N TYR A 134 11.85 5.92 19.78
CA TYR A 134 12.41 4.81 20.56
C TYR A 134 13.90 4.66 20.37
N THR A 135 14.56 4.23 21.44
CA THR A 135 15.94 3.77 21.41
C THR A 135 16.04 2.35 20.85
N GLU A 136 17.25 1.96 20.43
CA GLU A 136 17.54 0.62 19.93
C GLU A 136 17.17 -0.48 20.95
N ALA A 137 17.41 -0.23 22.24
CA ALA A 137 17.06 -1.14 23.33
C ALA A 137 15.54 -1.31 23.46
N GLN A 138 14.78 -0.20 23.44
CA GLN A 138 13.32 -0.26 23.54
C GLN A 138 12.68 -0.96 22.34
N ILE A 139 13.24 -0.81 21.14
CA ILE A 139 12.75 -1.52 19.95
C ILE A 139 13.01 -3.03 20.07
N ASN A 140 14.13 -3.45 20.65
CA ASN A 140 14.38 -4.88 20.93
C ASN A 140 13.41 -5.43 21.99
N GLU A 141 13.05 -4.62 22.99
CA GLU A 141 12.06 -5.01 24.00
C GLU A 141 10.66 -5.17 23.40
N GLN A 142 10.22 -4.25 22.54
CA GLN A 142 8.86 -4.24 21.98
C GLN A 142 8.69 -5.12 20.73
N CYS A 143 9.66 -5.11 19.82
CA CYS A 143 9.57 -5.83 18.55
C CYS A 143 10.51 -7.04 18.45
N HIS A 144 11.37 -7.28 19.45
CA HIS A 144 12.35 -8.37 19.45
C HIS A 144 13.36 -8.33 18.30
N VAL A 145 13.48 -7.17 17.65
CA VAL A 145 14.46 -6.88 16.59
C VAL A 145 15.73 -6.36 17.25
N ASP A 146 16.82 -7.10 17.08
CA ASP A 146 18.12 -6.75 17.65
C ASP A 146 18.98 -6.01 16.60
N MET A 147 18.96 -4.68 16.69
CA MET A 147 19.73 -3.81 15.79
C MET A 147 21.23 -3.76 16.13
N ASN A 148 21.62 -4.12 17.36
CA ASN A 148 23.02 -4.17 17.76
C ASN A 148 23.71 -5.39 17.14
N ALA A 149 23.05 -6.54 17.18
CA ALA A 149 23.55 -7.76 16.56
C ALA A 149 23.52 -7.67 15.02
N ASN A 150 22.52 -6.99 14.46
CA ASN A 150 22.34 -6.86 13.01
C ASN A 150 22.47 -5.41 12.53
N LYS A 151 23.72 -4.99 12.32
CA LYS A 151 24.06 -3.65 11.83
C LYS A 151 23.40 -3.30 10.49
N ALA A 152 23.11 -4.28 9.64
CA ALA A 152 22.45 -4.05 8.35
C ALA A 152 21.02 -3.49 8.52
N VAL A 153 20.29 -3.92 9.56
CA VAL A 153 18.96 -3.39 9.88
C VAL A 153 19.07 -1.93 10.33
N PHE A 154 20.03 -1.63 11.19
CA PHE A 154 20.30 -0.28 11.66
C PHE A 154 20.63 0.68 10.51
N ASP A 155 21.59 0.32 9.66
CA ASP A 155 22.01 1.14 8.52
C ASP A 155 20.87 1.33 7.51
N SER A 156 20.07 0.27 7.27
CA SER A 156 18.92 0.34 6.36
C SER A 156 17.77 1.19 6.91
N LEU A 157 17.51 1.15 8.22
CA LEU A 157 16.52 2.02 8.87
C LEU A 157 16.94 3.48 8.81
N ARG A 158 18.22 3.77 9.05
CA ARG A 158 18.75 5.14 8.98
C ARG A 158 18.62 5.77 7.59
N ASN A 159 18.74 4.95 6.54
CA ASN A 159 18.61 5.40 5.16
C ASN A 159 17.14 5.42 4.66
N ASN A 160 16.17 4.98 5.47
CA ASN A 160 14.79 4.87 5.05
C ASN A 160 14.07 6.23 5.07
N PRO A 161 13.31 6.61 4.02
CA PRO A 161 12.61 7.89 3.99
C PRO A 161 11.49 8.03 5.04
N LYS A 162 10.95 6.92 5.56
CA LYS A 162 9.87 6.88 6.55
C LYS A 162 10.37 6.92 8.00
N VAL A 163 11.68 6.95 8.23
CA VAL A 163 12.28 6.93 9.56
C VAL A 163 13.26 8.09 9.69
N HIS A 164 13.23 8.75 10.85
CA HIS A 164 14.23 9.73 11.23
C HIS A 164 15.06 9.19 12.40
N TYR A 165 16.37 9.41 12.36
CA TYR A 165 17.30 8.99 13.40
C TYR A 165 18.06 10.19 13.95
N ASP A 166 17.87 10.47 15.24
CA ASP A 166 18.43 11.63 15.93
C ASP A 166 19.84 11.35 16.51
N GLY A 167 20.47 10.23 16.14
CA GLY A 167 21.73 9.77 16.73
C GLY A 167 21.59 8.95 18.01
N LYS A 168 20.36 8.89 18.57
CA LYS A 168 20.04 8.10 19.78
C LYS A 168 18.70 7.37 19.68
N GLN A 169 17.75 7.95 18.96
CA GLN A 169 16.38 7.45 18.87
C GLN A 169 15.91 7.46 17.42
N PHE A 170 15.02 6.52 17.12
CA PHE A 170 14.30 6.41 15.85
C PHE A 170 12.88 6.96 16.04
N SER A 171 12.45 7.84 15.14
CA SER A 171 11.09 8.36 15.09
C SER A 171 10.48 8.17 13.70
N TYR A 172 9.15 8.08 13.64
CA TYR A 172 8.45 7.99 12.36
C TYR A 172 8.49 9.33 11.63
N LYS A 173 8.79 9.29 10.33
CA LYS A 173 8.75 10.46 9.45
C LYS A 173 7.70 10.25 8.36
N SER A 174 6.61 10.99 8.45
CA SER A 174 5.61 11.06 7.37
C SER A 174 6.17 11.79 6.16
N LYS A 175 5.55 11.60 4.99
CA LYS A 175 5.95 12.30 3.77
C LYS A 175 5.76 13.82 3.91
N HIS A 176 4.69 14.20 4.61
CA HIS A 176 4.39 15.58 4.97
C HIS A 176 4.35 15.71 6.50
N ASP A 177 5.21 16.55 7.07
CA ASP A 177 5.23 16.85 8.51
C ASP A 177 4.09 17.81 8.88
N VAL A 178 2.87 17.29 8.91
CA VAL A 178 1.67 17.99 9.36
C VAL A 178 1.12 17.31 10.60
N LYS A 179 0.73 18.10 11.59
CA LYS A 179 0.23 17.60 12.88
C LYS A 179 -1.20 18.05 13.21
N ASN A 180 -1.64 19.14 12.58
CA ASN A 180 -2.90 19.81 12.86
C ASN A 180 -3.65 20.15 11.58
N LYS A 181 -4.98 20.28 11.67
CA LYS A 181 -5.88 20.73 10.59
C LYS A 181 -5.40 22.01 9.88
N ASP A 182 -4.94 23.01 10.62
CA ASP A 182 -4.45 24.28 10.03
C ASP A 182 -3.19 24.08 9.19
N GLN A 183 -2.28 23.21 9.65
CA GLN A 183 -1.06 22.89 8.92
C GLN A 183 -1.39 22.09 7.66
N LEU A 184 -2.32 21.14 7.77
CA LEU A 184 -2.86 20.40 6.63
C LEU A 184 -3.46 21.36 5.60
N TYR A 185 -4.27 22.34 6.03
CA TYR A 185 -4.85 23.32 5.12
C TYR A 185 -3.80 24.19 4.43
N ARG A 186 -2.80 24.69 5.17
CA ARG A 186 -1.68 25.45 4.60
C ARG A 186 -0.87 24.63 3.63
N LEU A 187 -0.69 23.33 3.89
CA LEU A 187 0.00 22.42 2.99
C LEU A 187 -0.78 22.29 1.68
N ILE A 188 -2.06 21.94 1.74
CA ILE A 188 -2.91 21.76 0.55
C ILE A 188 -2.95 23.04 -0.30
N ARG A 189 -2.98 24.22 0.31
CA ARG A 189 -2.90 25.50 -0.43
C ARG A 189 -1.59 25.72 -1.19
N LYS A 190 -0.47 25.16 -0.73
CA LYS A 190 0.82 25.25 -1.43
C LYS A 190 0.90 24.31 -2.63
N PHE A 191 0.24 23.15 -2.54
CA PHE A 191 0.22 22.15 -3.60
C PHE A 191 -0.99 22.32 -4.51
N VAL A 192 -0.85 23.17 -5.53
CA VAL A 192 -1.93 23.44 -6.50
C VAL A 192 -2.26 22.21 -7.35
N GLU A 193 -1.28 21.33 -7.57
CA GLU A 193 -1.43 20.07 -8.32
C GLU A 193 -2.17 18.97 -7.54
N GLY A 194 -2.50 19.22 -6.27
CA GLY A 194 -3.16 18.27 -5.39
C GLY A 194 -2.20 17.34 -4.65
N ILE A 195 -2.71 16.71 -3.61
CA ILE A 195 -1.97 15.76 -2.76
C ILE A 195 -2.78 14.48 -2.62
N ALA A 196 -2.15 13.33 -2.85
CA ALA A 196 -2.79 12.03 -2.65
C ALA A 196 -3.12 11.78 -1.18
N ILE A 197 -4.31 11.26 -0.88
CA ILE A 197 -4.72 11.00 0.51
C ILE A 197 -3.83 9.97 1.21
N ILE A 198 -3.22 9.00 0.51
CA ILE A 198 -2.29 8.04 1.14
C ILE A 198 -1.14 8.75 1.85
N ASP A 199 -0.60 9.78 1.21
CA ASP A 199 0.55 10.53 1.68
C ASP A 199 0.20 11.46 2.86
N LEU A 200 -1.10 11.64 3.11
CA LEU A 200 -1.64 12.42 4.21
C LEU A 200 -2.13 11.52 5.35
N LYS A 201 -2.66 10.32 5.04
CA LYS A 201 -3.17 9.34 6.01
C LYS A 201 -2.12 8.97 7.06
N ASP A 202 -0.85 8.92 6.66
CA ASP A 202 0.25 8.58 7.56
C ASP A 202 0.79 9.77 8.35
N ALA A 203 0.27 10.99 8.19
CA ALA A 203 0.77 12.17 8.90
C ALA A 203 0.37 12.16 10.39
N TYR A 204 -0.93 12.09 10.67
CA TYR A 204 -1.47 11.99 12.03
C TYR A 204 -2.82 11.25 12.05
N PRO A 205 -3.28 10.71 13.21
CA PRO A 205 -4.43 9.80 13.26
C PRO A 205 -5.76 10.41 12.79
N THR A 206 -6.01 11.70 13.07
CA THR A 206 -7.29 12.38 12.78
C THR A 206 -7.33 13.06 11.40
N VAL A 207 -6.34 12.82 10.53
CA VAL A 207 -6.26 13.46 9.21
C VAL A 207 -7.53 13.27 8.38
N MET A 208 -8.12 12.07 8.40
CA MET A 208 -9.28 11.76 7.59
C MET A 208 -10.50 12.59 8.02
N GLU A 209 -10.71 12.77 9.32
CA GLU A 209 -11.80 13.57 9.88
C GLU A 209 -11.59 15.06 9.60
N ASP A 210 -10.36 15.55 9.76
CA ASP A 210 -9.99 16.93 9.45
C ASP A 210 -10.15 17.24 7.96
N LEU A 211 -9.78 16.30 7.09
CA LEU A 211 -9.92 16.44 5.65
C LEU A 211 -11.40 16.45 5.21
N GLN A 212 -12.23 15.60 5.82
CA GLN A 212 -13.68 15.64 5.64
C GLN A 212 -14.28 16.95 6.15
N SER A 213 -13.79 17.48 7.28
CA SER A 213 -14.21 18.78 7.81
C SER A 213 -13.85 19.91 6.84
N LEU A 214 -12.63 19.90 6.29
CA LEU A 214 -12.19 20.89 5.27
C LEU A 214 -12.99 20.78 3.96
N LYS A 215 -13.46 19.57 3.61
CA LYS A 215 -14.38 19.35 2.49
C LYS A 215 -15.76 19.94 2.78
N ALA A 216 -16.32 19.68 3.96
CA ALA A 216 -17.61 20.19 4.39
C ALA A 216 -17.62 21.74 4.48
N GLU A 217 -16.52 22.32 4.95
CA GLU A 217 -16.30 23.76 4.98
C GLU A 217 -16.10 24.36 3.58
N GLY A 218 -15.91 23.53 2.56
CA GLY A 218 -15.69 23.94 1.17
C GLY A 218 -14.31 24.57 0.94
N HIS A 219 -13.32 24.23 1.77
CA HIS A 219 -11.94 24.71 1.66
C HIS A 219 -11.05 23.81 0.80
N VAL A 220 -11.40 22.52 0.69
CA VAL A 220 -10.67 21.51 -0.07
C VAL A 220 -11.64 20.69 -0.92
N TRP A 221 -11.25 20.33 -2.13
CA TRP A 221 -11.96 19.37 -2.96
C TRP A 221 -11.27 18.01 -2.90
N LEU A 222 -12.04 16.95 -2.66
CA LEU A 222 -11.56 15.57 -2.74
C LEU A 222 -12.12 14.98 -4.04
N LEU A 223 -11.25 14.66 -4.97
CA LEU A 223 -11.60 14.03 -6.24
C LEU A 223 -11.05 12.62 -6.26
N SER A 224 -11.94 11.64 -6.45
CA SER A 224 -11.56 10.25 -6.70
C SER A 224 -11.11 10.11 -8.14
N ASN A 225 -9.97 9.47 -8.37
CA ASN A 225 -9.50 9.21 -9.73
C ASN A 225 -10.27 8.00 -10.31
N PHE A 226 -11.36 8.27 -11.01
CA PHE A 226 -12.28 7.25 -11.55
C PHE A 226 -11.63 6.25 -12.52
N VAL A 227 -10.47 6.58 -13.09
CA VAL A 227 -9.82 5.78 -14.14
C VAL A 227 -9.03 4.59 -13.57
N ASP A 228 -8.51 4.69 -12.34
CA ASP A 228 -7.53 3.70 -11.87
C ASP A 228 -7.75 3.24 -10.42
N SER A 229 -8.89 3.56 -9.81
CA SER A 229 -9.20 3.29 -8.39
C SER A 229 -8.15 3.81 -7.40
N GLN A 230 -7.19 4.61 -7.87
CA GLN A 230 -6.16 5.21 -7.02
C GLN A 230 -6.78 6.32 -6.19
N GLU A 231 -6.26 6.42 -4.98
CA GLU A 231 -6.88 7.09 -3.85
C GLU A 231 -7.30 8.52 -4.15
N ASP A 232 -8.29 9.03 -3.39
CA ASP A 232 -8.74 10.40 -3.63
C ASP A 232 -7.59 11.40 -3.48
N ILE A 233 -7.61 12.42 -4.33
CA ILE A 233 -6.63 13.50 -4.36
C ILE A 233 -7.29 14.74 -3.77
N ALA A 234 -6.60 15.36 -2.81
CA ALA A 234 -7.01 16.58 -2.15
C ALA A 234 -6.47 17.80 -2.92
N TYR A 235 -7.37 18.64 -3.43
CA TYR A 235 -7.06 19.88 -4.14
C TYR A 235 -7.48 21.11 -3.32
N PRO A 236 -6.72 22.21 -3.36
CA PRO A 236 -7.12 23.45 -2.71
C PRO A 236 -8.33 24.08 -3.44
N ASN A 237 -9.41 24.35 -2.71
CA ASN A 237 -10.51 25.15 -3.26
C ASN A 237 -10.22 26.64 -3.05
N LYS A 238 -10.06 27.39 -4.15
CA LYS A 238 -9.98 28.85 -4.10
C LYS A 238 -11.39 29.38 -3.86
N ALA A 239 -11.61 29.96 -2.68
CA ALA A 239 -12.91 30.34 -2.17
C ALA A 239 -13.63 31.46 -2.95
N ASP A 240 -13.02 31.98 -4.02
CA ASP A 240 -13.50 33.17 -4.73
C ASP A 240 -14.90 33.00 -5.34
N VAL A 241 -15.36 31.76 -5.57
CA VAL A 241 -16.66 31.52 -6.23
C VAL A 241 -17.38 30.31 -5.62
N ARG A 242 -18.20 30.55 -4.59
CA ARG A 242 -19.17 29.56 -4.08
C ARG A 242 -20.53 29.78 -4.75
N ILE A 243 -20.66 29.40 -6.01
CA ILE A 243 -21.97 29.39 -6.69
C ILE A 243 -22.64 28.06 -6.39
N LYS A 244 -23.73 28.09 -5.61
CA LYS A 244 -24.63 26.95 -5.48
C LYS A 244 -25.61 27.01 -6.65
N VAL A 245 -25.65 25.93 -7.43
CA VAL A 245 -26.58 25.77 -8.54
C VAL A 245 -27.45 24.56 -8.25
N ASP A 246 -28.76 24.71 -8.41
CA ASP A 246 -29.73 23.64 -8.25
C ASP A 246 -29.53 22.53 -9.29
N ASP A 247 -29.87 21.30 -8.94
CA ASP A 247 -29.65 20.15 -9.81
C ASP A 247 -30.49 20.24 -11.09
N ASP A 248 -31.70 20.81 -11.02
CA ASP A 248 -32.54 21.08 -12.19
C ASP A 248 -31.85 22.04 -13.17
N LEU A 249 -31.19 23.10 -12.69
CA LEU A 249 -30.46 24.03 -13.55
C LEU A 249 -29.21 23.37 -14.16
N LYS A 250 -28.53 22.49 -13.41
CA LYS A 250 -27.42 21.69 -13.95
C LYS A 250 -27.90 20.75 -15.05
N GLN A 251 -29.08 20.16 -14.88
CA GLN A 251 -29.67 19.26 -15.86
C GLN A 251 -30.03 20.02 -17.14
N VAL A 252 -30.75 21.14 -17.02
CA VAL A 252 -31.07 22.02 -18.16
C VAL A 252 -29.79 22.46 -18.88
N PHE A 253 -28.75 22.84 -18.14
CA PHE A 253 -27.48 23.24 -18.75
C PHE A 253 -26.81 22.10 -19.53
N ARG A 254 -26.94 20.84 -19.08
CA ARG A 254 -26.39 19.66 -19.77
C ARG A 254 -27.23 19.23 -20.97
N GLU A 255 -28.54 19.44 -20.91
CA GLU A 255 -29.49 19.11 -21.98
C GLU A 255 -29.44 20.09 -23.15
N VAL A 256 -29.00 21.33 -22.91
CA VAL A 256 -28.80 22.30 -23.99
C VAL A 256 -27.62 21.85 -24.86
N GLU A 257 -27.94 21.18 -25.96
CA GLU A 257 -26.96 20.81 -26.98
C GLU A 257 -26.51 22.06 -27.74
N LEU A 258 -25.22 22.40 -27.62
CA LEU A 258 -24.61 23.43 -28.43
C LEU A 258 -24.36 22.90 -29.85
N PRO A 259 -24.70 23.67 -30.91
CA PRO A 259 -24.35 23.30 -32.27
C PRO A 259 -22.85 23.03 -32.40
N ARG A 260 -22.47 21.95 -33.10
CA ARG A 260 -21.05 21.60 -33.27
C ARG A 260 -20.30 22.58 -34.17
N ASP A 261 -21.00 23.23 -35.11
CA ASP A 261 -20.41 24.24 -35.98
C ASP A 261 -20.54 25.65 -35.40
N MET A 262 -19.42 26.36 -35.35
CA MET A 262 -19.33 27.74 -34.89
C MET A 262 -20.15 28.72 -35.75
N LEU A 263 -20.39 28.41 -37.04
CA LEU A 263 -21.26 29.24 -37.88
C LEU A 263 -22.72 29.22 -37.42
N ASP A 264 -23.20 28.06 -36.98
CA ASP A 264 -24.59 27.91 -36.55
C ASP A 264 -24.80 28.59 -35.20
N ILE A 265 -23.80 28.50 -34.29
CA ILE A 265 -23.76 29.29 -33.06
C ILE A 265 -23.81 30.80 -33.37
N GLU A 266 -23.03 31.28 -34.35
CA GLU A 266 -23.01 32.70 -34.73
C GLU A 266 -24.33 33.17 -35.35
N LYS A 267 -24.97 32.35 -36.18
CA LYS A 267 -26.29 32.64 -36.75
C LYS A 267 -27.36 32.68 -35.68
N ASP A 268 -27.35 31.74 -34.73
CA ASP A 268 -28.32 31.70 -33.64
C ASP A 268 -28.11 32.85 -32.66
N LEU A 269 -26.87 33.25 -32.38
CA LEU A 269 -26.58 34.46 -31.61
C LEU A 269 -27.08 35.72 -32.32
N GLN A 270 -26.85 35.86 -33.63
CA GLN A 270 -27.35 36.99 -34.42
C GLN A 270 -28.89 37.03 -34.48
N LYS A 271 -29.52 35.87 -34.67
CA LYS A 271 -30.99 35.73 -34.67
C LYS A 271 -31.59 36.16 -33.33
N ASN A 272 -30.90 35.88 -32.22
CA ASN A 272 -31.29 36.27 -30.87
C ASN A 272 -30.78 37.68 -30.48
N GLY A 273 -30.21 38.46 -31.42
CA GLY A 273 -29.74 39.83 -31.18
C GLY A 273 -28.48 39.96 -30.33
N MET A 274 -27.78 38.86 -30.03
CA MET A 274 -26.53 38.85 -29.28
C MET A 274 -25.32 39.02 -30.19
N LYS A 275 -24.33 39.79 -29.72
CA LYS A 275 -23.07 39.98 -30.47
C LYS A 275 -22.26 38.68 -30.38
N HIS A 276 -21.96 38.08 -31.52
CA HIS A 276 -21.03 36.96 -31.59
C HIS A 276 -19.60 37.41 -31.19
N ALA A 277 -18.90 36.60 -30.39
CA ALA A 277 -17.51 36.89 -30.00
C ALA A 277 -16.53 36.69 -31.16
N THR A 278 -16.85 35.77 -32.08
CA THR A 278 -16.07 35.50 -33.29
C THR A 278 -16.97 35.72 -34.52
N ASN A 279 -16.41 36.18 -35.64
CA ASN A 279 -17.13 36.28 -36.90
C ASN A 279 -16.50 35.30 -37.91
N THR A 280 -16.74 34.01 -37.65
CA THR A 280 -16.30 32.86 -38.45
C THR A 280 -16.89 32.92 -39.84
N ALA A 281 -18.09 33.51 -40.02
CA ALA A 281 -18.69 33.72 -41.34
C ALA A 281 -17.81 34.61 -42.23
N LYS A 282 -17.38 35.78 -41.73
CA LYS A 282 -16.42 36.65 -42.43
C LYS A 282 -15.08 35.96 -42.66
N ARG A 283 -14.61 35.17 -41.68
CA ARG A 283 -13.31 34.47 -41.79
C ARG A 283 -13.34 33.34 -42.83
N ARG A 284 -14.42 32.56 -42.91
CA ARG A 284 -14.63 31.52 -43.93
C ARG A 284 -14.89 32.14 -45.31
N ALA A 285 -15.67 33.22 -45.39
CA ALA A 285 -15.85 33.97 -46.63
C ALA A 285 -14.52 34.55 -47.13
N MET A 286 -13.70 35.14 -46.25
CA MET A 286 -12.35 35.58 -46.63
C MET A 286 -11.45 34.41 -47.05
N ALA A 287 -11.50 33.26 -46.38
CA ALA A 287 -10.70 32.09 -46.75
C ALA A 287 -11.12 31.46 -48.09
N GLN A 288 -12.41 31.52 -48.44
CA GLN A 288 -12.93 31.04 -49.72
C GLN A 288 -12.70 32.03 -50.86
N VAL A 289 -12.82 33.34 -50.60
CA VAL A 289 -12.46 34.40 -51.56
C VAL A 289 -10.94 34.42 -51.81
N HIS A 290 -10.14 34.07 -50.80
CA HIS A 290 -8.70 33.85 -50.93
C HIS A 290 -8.36 32.38 -51.24
N GLY A 291 -9.24 31.67 -51.97
CA GLY A 291 -8.98 30.32 -52.45
C GLY A 291 -7.53 30.15 -52.89
N ILE A 292 -6.76 29.41 -52.09
CA ILE A 292 -5.35 29.09 -52.34
C ILE A 292 -4.51 30.34 -52.70
N SER A 293 -4.52 31.37 -51.85
CA SER A 293 -3.35 32.26 -51.84
C SER A 293 -2.20 31.49 -51.17
N SER A 294 -1.36 30.90 -52.02
CA SER A 294 -0.04 30.41 -51.61
C SER A 294 0.60 31.44 -50.70
N LYS A 295 1.07 31.02 -49.52
CA LYS A 295 1.94 31.82 -48.64
C LYS A 295 2.83 32.70 -49.51
N PRO A 296 2.92 34.03 -49.29
CA PRO A 296 3.92 34.81 -50.01
C PRO A 296 5.25 34.15 -49.68
N LYS A 297 5.95 33.65 -50.71
CA LYS A 297 7.32 33.16 -50.58
C LYS A 297 8.06 34.27 -49.85
N THR A 298 8.35 34.07 -48.57
CA THR A 298 9.36 34.85 -47.88
C THR A 298 10.60 34.69 -48.75
N LYS A 299 10.98 35.78 -49.43
CA LYS A 299 12.25 35.85 -50.14
C LYS A 299 13.28 35.34 -49.15
N LYS A 300 13.87 34.17 -49.44
CA LYS A 300 15.02 33.67 -48.71
C LYS A 300 16.05 34.80 -48.77
N LYS A 301 16.20 35.58 -47.69
CA LYS A 301 17.44 36.28 -47.45
C LYS A 301 18.49 35.17 -47.46
N LYS A 302 19.45 35.26 -48.39
CA LYS A 302 20.70 34.51 -48.31
C LYS A 302 21.23 34.75 -46.89
N GLN A 303 21.04 33.79 -46.00
CA GLN A 303 21.87 33.71 -44.82
C GLN A 303 23.23 33.30 -45.36
N GLU A 304 24.10 34.29 -45.57
CA GLU A 304 25.52 34.05 -45.63
C GLU A 304 25.86 33.25 -44.37
N ILE A 305 26.22 31.98 -44.58
CA ILE A 305 26.75 31.13 -43.54
C ILE A 305 28.05 31.80 -43.11
N SER A 306 27.97 32.53 -41.99
CA SER A 306 29.13 33.13 -41.34
C SER A 306 30.21 32.05 -41.19
N LYS A 307 31.44 32.40 -41.59
CA LYS A 307 32.62 31.53 -41.80
C LYS A 307 33.14 30.82 -40.53
N ARG A 308 32.28 30.54 -39.55
CA ARG A 308 32.62 29.96 -38.25
C ARG A 308 31.88 28.65 -37.92
N ALA A 309 31.00 28.16 -38.79
CA ALA A 309 30.43 26.82 -38.65
C ALA A 309 31.39 25.80 -39.28
N LYS A 310 32.28 25.23 -38.44
CA LYS A 310 33.21 24.15 -38.80
C LYS A 310 32.42 22.94 -39.30
N LEU A 311 32.39 22.72 -40.61
CA LEU A 311 31.95 21.47 -41.21
C LEU A 311 33.06 20.44 -40.98
N THR A 312 32.86 19.52 -40.04
CA THR A 312 33.87 18.49 -39.68
C THR A 312 33.89 17.28 -40.61
N ASN A 313 33.06 17.26 -41.66
CA ASN A 313 32.98 16.13 -42.58
C ASN A 313 33.40 16.54 -44.00
N THR A 314 34.69 16.82 -44.17
CA THR A 314 35.33 17.11 -45.47
C THR A 314 35.80 15.85 -46.22
N HIS A 315 35.63 14.66 -45.64
CA HIS A 315 36.15 13.38 -46.15
C HIS A 315 35.06 12.40 -46.63
N LEU A 316 33.78 12.80 -46.62
CA LEU A 316 32.66 11.98 -47.10
C LEU A 316 32.19 12.38 -48.52
N LEU A 317 33.09 12.93 -49.33
CA LEU A 317 32.77 13.33 -50.71
C LEU A 317 32.70 12.11 -51.66
N GLU A 318 33.48 11.05 -51.38
CA GLU A 318 33.54 9.83 -52.19
C GLU A 318 32.25 9.00 -52.15
N LEU A 319 31.41 9.14 -51.12
CA LEU A 319 30.11 8.43 -51.04
C LEU A 319 29.11 8.87 -52.12
N PHE A 320 29.35 9.99 -52.80
CA PHE A 320 28.41 10.55 -53.77
C PHE A 320 28.86 10.41 -55.23
N ASP A 321 30.00 9.78 -55.51
CA ASP A 321 30.50 9.64 -56.88
C ASP A 321 29.79 8.55 -57.70
N HIS A 322 29.17 7.57 -57.05
CA HIS A 322 28.34 6.55 -57.73
C HIS A 322 27.03 7.08 -58.31
N LEU A 323 26.60 8.29 -57.93
CA LEU A 323 25.38 8.93 -58.44
C LEU A 323 25.61 9.74 -59.72
N LYS A 324 26.88 9.99 -60.10
CA LYS A 324 27.21 10.78 -61.30
C LYS A 324 27.43 9.93 -62.56
N SER A 325 27.55 8.61 -62.44
CA SER A 325 27.87 7.73 -63.57
C SER A 325 26.67 7.00 -64.20
N SER A 326 25.43 7.22 -63.74
CA SER A 326 24.24 6.57 -64.31
C SER A 326 23.37 7.52 -65.14
N GLY A 327 24.01 8.41 -65.91
CA GLY A 327 23.35 9.41 -66.74
C GLY A 327 24.10 9.67 -68.03
N SER A 328 24.34 8.62 -68.82
CA SER A 328 24.56 8.69 -70.26
C SER A 328 23.92 7.50 -70.95
#